data_AF-A0A5N9H618-F1
#
_entry.id   AF-A0A5N9H618-F1
#
_cell.length_a   1.000
_cell.length_b   1.000
_cell.length_c   1.000
_cell.angle_alpha   90.00
_cell.angle_beta   90.00
_cell.angle_gamma   90.00
#
_symmetry.space_group_name_H-M   'P 1'
#
loop_
_entity.id
_entity.type
_entity.pdbx_description
1 polymer ?
#
loop_
_entity_poly.entity_id
_entity_poly.type
_entity_poly.pdbx_seq_one_letter_code
_entity_poly.pdbx_strand_id
1 'polypeptide(L)'
;MKEVIKEAVDLLRKDQPCVLATVVRTKGSTPQKSGAMLLVKEDGSGVGTLGGGCVEGDIWFAAREMLRSNSGPEFKEYFLNEDIAARDGLVCGGTMYFYLEPMTDGKDFQDIGEKVLDAYEGGQPVALATVVADASKSGLLGSKLLLSVDGTVYGSLGSTALDKKATDIAMKVADLGAIESFITDEGLEVFIEGFTTPPTLIMVGGGHVGKATADLADSLGYTVQVVDDRPEFS
;
A
#
# COMPACT_ATOMS: atom_id res chain seq x y z
N MET A 1 -6.51 0.10 -2.30
CA MET A 1 -5.11 0.01 -2.77
C MET A 1 -5.04 -0.25 -4.28
N LYS A 2 -5.77 -1.22 -4.84
CA LYS A 2 -5.82 -1.49 -6.30
C LYS A 2 -5.91 -0.23 -7.17
N GLU A 3 -6.89 0.65 -6.92
CA GLU A 3 -7.06 1.88 -7.72
C GLU A 3 -5.87 2.84 -7.65
N VAL A 4 -5.16 2.90 -6.52
CA VAL A 4 -3.97 3.74 -6.36
C VAL A 4 -2.81 3.20 -7.21
N ILE A 5 -2.57 1.88 -7.16
CA ILE A 5 -1.55 1.21 -7.97
C ILE A 5 -1.88 1.31 -9.46
N LYS A 6 -3.16 1.13 -9.82
CA LYS A 6 -3.63 1.28 -11.19
C LYS A 6 -3.38 2.68 -11.73
N GLU A 7 -3.75 3.71 -10.97
CA GLU A 7 -3.50 5.10 -11.36
C GLU A 7 -2.00 5.38 -11.52
N ALA A 8 -1.16 4.86 -10.61
CA ALA A 8 0.30 4.99 -10.73
C ALA A 8 0.83 4.39 -12.04
N VAL A 9 0.43 3.16 -12.36
CA VAL A 9 0.80 2.50 -13.62
C VAL A 9 0.32 3.28 -14.84
N ASP A 10 -0.93 3.77 -14.81
CA ASP A 10 -1.52 4.52 -15.93
C ASP A 10 -0.86 5.88 -16.15
N LEU A 11 -0.37 6.54 -15.09
CA LEU A 11 0.39 7.78 -15.18
C LEU A 11 1.80 7.53 -15.70
N LEU A 12 2.49 6.51 -15.18
CA LEU A 12 3.85 6.14 -15.63
C LEU A 12 3.88 5.75 -17.11
N ARG A 13 2.87 5.04 -17.60
CA ARG A 13 2.72 4.72 -19.04
C ARG A 13 2.56 5.96 -19.94
N LYS A 14 2.17 7.09 -19.37
CA LYS A 14 2.01 8.38 -20.05
C LYS A 14 3.18 9.34 -19.77
N ASP A 15 4.24 8.85 -19.13
CA ASP A 15 5.36 9.65 -18.64
C ASP A 15 4.92 10.82 -17.75
N GLN A 16 3.84 10.63 -16.99
CA GLN A 16 3.30 11.64 -16.08
C GLN A 16 3.79 11.35 -14.66
N PRO A 17 4.58 12.26 -14.05
CA PRO A 17 5.13 12.02 -12.73
C PRO A 17 4.06 12.14 -11.64
N CYS A 18 4.20 11.34 -10.60
CA CYS A 18 3.37 11.39 -9.40
C CYS A 18 4.20 11.05 -8.16
N VAL A 19 3.64 11.25 -6.97
CA VAL A 19 4.22 10.77 -5.72
C VAL A 19 3.26 9.78 -5.08
N LEU A 20 3.77 8.61 -4.72
CA LEU A 20 3.07 7.62 -3.93
C LEU A 20 3.48 7.78 -2.46
N ALA A 21 2.52 8.10 -1.60
CA ALA A 21 2.69 8.13 -0.16
C ALA A 21 2.05 6.90 0.47
N THR A 22 2.80 6.17 1.29
CA THR A 22 2.35 4.93 1.94
C THR A 22 2.53 5.03 3.45
N VAL A 23 1.50 4.64 4.22
CA VAL A 23 1.64 4.42 5.67
C VAL A 23 2.44 3.14 5.87
N VAL A 24 3.68 3.24 6.32
CA VAL A 24 4.56 2.07 6.48
C VAL A 24 4.53 1.54 7.90
N ARG A 25 4.25 2.40 8.88
CA ARG A 25 4.16 2.02 10.28
C ARG A 25 3.16 2.89 11.01
N THR A 26 2.52 2.31 12.03
CA THR A 26 1.65 3.04 12.95
C THR A 26 1.92 2.60 14.39
N LYS A 27 1.72 3.49 15.34
CA LYS A 27 1.80 3.21 16.77
C LYS A 27 0.59 3.85 17.47
N GLY A 28 -0.09 3.09 18.32
CA GLY A 28 -1.29 3.59 19.02
C GLY A 28 -2.52 3.71 18.11
N SER A 29 -3.45 4.58 18.49
CA SER A 29 -4.70 4.81 17.75
C SER A 29 -4.48 5.80 16.60
N THR A 30 -4.67 5.33 15.38
CA THR A 30 -4.42 6.07 14.14
C THR A 30 -5.60 5.85 13.17
N PRO A 31 -5.94 6.85 12.32
CA PRO A 31 -7.11 6.79 11.45
C PRO A 31 -7.00 5.74 10.33
N GLN A 32 -5.78 5.37 9.96
CA GLN A 32 -5.49 4.34 8.97
C GLN A 32 -4.44 3.36 9.50
N LYS A 33 -4.35 2.19 8.86
CA LYS A 33 -3.33 1.17 9.15
C LYS A 33 -2.19 1.23 8.14
N SER A 34 -1.11 0.52 8.45
CA SER A 34 -0.03 0.27 7.48
C SER A 34 -0.61 -0.29 6.17
N GLY A 35 -0.05 0.14 5.04
CA GLY A 35 -0.53 -0.17 3.69
C GLY A 35 -1.54 0.84 3.13
N ALA A 36 -2.07 1.78 3.93
CA ALA A 36 -2.86 2.86 3.37
C ALA A 36 -2.00 3.72 2.43
N MET A 37 -2.52 4.01 1.23
CA MET A 37 -1.80 4.71 0.17
C MET A 37 -2.57 5.95 -0.29
N LEU A 38 -1.81 6.98 -0.66
CA LEU A 38 -2.28 8.18 -1.34
C LEU A 38 -1.33 8.49 -2.49
N LEU A 39 -1.86 8.58 -3.70
CA LEU A 39 -1.15 9.07 -4.87
C LEU A 39 -1.50 10.54 -5.08
N VAL A 40 -0.48 11.37 -5.29
CA VAL A 40 -0.60 12.80 -5.57
C VAL A 40 -0.01 13.08 -6.95
N LYS A 41 -0.79 13.75 -7.81
CA LYS A 41 -0.41 14.13 -9.17
C LYS A 41 0.16 15.55 -9.21
N GLU A 42 0.84 15.88 -10.30
CA GLU A 42 1.41 17.22 -10.51
C GLU A 42 0.35 18.34 -10.50
N ASP A 43 -0.83 18.08 -11.06
CA ASP A 43 -1.97 19.02 -11.06
C ASP A 43 -2.60 19.22 -9.67
N GLY A 44 -2.15 18.46 -8.67
CA GLY A 44 -2.63 18.51 -7.30
C GLY A 44 -3.90 17.70 -7.04
N SER A 45 -4.41 16.94 -8.02
CA SER A 45 -5.40 15.87 -7.79
C SER A 45 -4.73 14.61 -7.24
N GLY A 46 -5.53 13.67 -6.70
CA GLY A 46 -4.99 12.46 -6.09
C GLY A 46 -6.00 11.32 -6.00
N VAL A 47 -5.49 10.12 -5.68
CA VAL A 47 -6.26 8.88 -5.54
C VAL A 47 -5.82 8.18 -4.26
N GLY A 48 -6.76 7.71 -3.46
CA GLY A 48 -6.49 7.10 -2.15
C GLY A 48 -6.61 8.09 -0.99
N THR A 49 -6.32 7.64 0.23
CA THR A 49 -6.40 8.44 1.46
C THR A 49 -5.51 7.85 2.54
N LEU A 50 -4.95 8.73 3.38
CA LEU A 50 -4.17 8.39 4.58
C LEU A 50 -5.00 8.54 5.86
N GLY A 51 -6.32 8.76 5.73
CA GLY A 51 -7.24 8.97 6.85
C GLY A 51 -7.74 10.42 6.96
N GLY A 52 -7.36 11.31 6.02
CA GLY A 52 -7.80 12.70 6.00
C GLY A 52 -7.15 13.60 7.06
N GLY A 53 -7.71 14.79 7.22
CA GLY A 53 -7.27 15.77 8.23
C GLY A 53 -5.94 16.47 7.90
N CYS A 54 -5.35 17.12 8.91
CA CYS A 54 -4.14 17.93 8.73
C CYS A 54 -2.95 17.10 8.24
N VAL A 55 -2.81 15.85 8.70
CA VAL A 55 -1.71 14.97 8.30
C VAL A 55 -1.74 14.68 6.80
N GLU A 56 -2.92 14.35 6.26
CA GLU A 56 -3.05 14.13 4.82
C GLU A 56 -2.71 15.40 4.03
N GLY A 57 -3.15 16.58 4.49
CA GLY A 57 -2.79 17.87 3.89
C GLY A 57 -1.28 18.15 3.87
N ASP A 58 -0.58 17.84 4.96
CA ASP A 58 0.88 18.03 5.06
C ASP A 58 1.64 17.06 4.15
N ILE A 59 1.21 15.79 4.09
CA ILE A 59 1.79 14.80 3.17
C ILE A 59 1.51 15.18 1.71
N TRP A 60 0.31 15.69 1.41
CA TRP A 60 -0.05 16.17 0.08
C TRP A 60 0.82 17.36 -0.34
N PHE A 61 1.04 18.31 0.56
CA PHE A 61 1.93 19.45 0.31
C PHE A 61 3.37 18.98 0.06
N ALA A 62 3.89 18.08 0.90
CA ALA A 62 5.22 17.51 0.73
C ALA A 62 5.39 16.81 -0.62
N ALA A 63 4.42 15.98 -1.01
CA ALA A 63 4.41 15.29 -2.29
C ALA A 63 4.49 16.27 -3.48
N ARG A 64 3.73 17.38 -3.44
CA ARG A 64 3.78 18.41 -4.49
C ARG A 64 5.12 19.13 -4.54
N GLU A 65 5.71 19.41 -3.38
CA GLU A 65 7.03 20.03 -3.34
C GLU A 65 8.10 19.07 -3.91
N MET A 66 8.04 17.78 -3.59
CA MET A 66 8.96 16.77 -4.17
C MET A 66 8.90 16.73 -5.69
N LEU A 67 7.69 16.81 -6.28
CA LEU A 67 7.52 16.88 -7.74
C LEU A 67 8.13 18.17 -8.32
N ARG A 68 7.94 19.32 -7.64
CA ARG A 68 8.46 20.62 -8.10
C ARG A 68 9.98 20.72 -8.01
N SER A 69 10.58 20.19 -6.94
CA SER A 69 12.03 20.26 -6.70
C SER A 69 12.78 19.06 -7.27
N ASN A 70 12.07 18.07 -7.84
CA ASN A 70 12.63 16.80 -8.28
C ASN A 70 13.47 16.12 -7.18
N SER A 71 12.92 16.11 -5.96
CA SER A 71 13.55 15.48 -4.79
C SER A 71 13.48 13.96 -4.86
N GLY A 72 14.36 13.28 -4.12
CA GLY A 72 14.31 11.82 -3.94
C GLY A 72 13.26 11.39 -2.91
N PRO A 73 13.16 10.07 -2.62
CA PRO A 73 12.22 9.53 -1.65
C PRO A 73 12.46 10.04 -0.22
N GLU A 74 11.40 10.11 0.57
CA GLU A 74 11.42 10.63 1.94
C GLU A 74 10.68 9.72 2.93
N PHE A 75 11.21 9.62 4.15
CA PHE A 75 10.52 9.02 5.29
C PHE A 75 10.08 10.11 6.27
N LYS A 76 8.81 10.09 6.69
CA LYS A 76 8.24 11.09 7.61
C LYS A 76 7.56 10.44 8.80
N GLU A 77 7.88 10.92 10.00
CA GLU A 77 7.17 10.59 11.23
C GLU A 77 6.20 11.73 11.58
N TYR A 78 4.97 11.38 11.94
CA TYR A 78 3.95 12.34 12.34
C TYR A 78 3.28 11.94 13.65
N PHE A 79 3.29 12.86 14.61
CA PHE A 79 2.65 12.70 15.91
C PHE A 79 1.25 13.29 15.87
N LEU A 80 0.23 12.48 16.14
CA LEU A 80 -1.14 12.96 16.28
C LEU A 80 -1.28 13.52 17.70
N ASN A 81 -1.00 14.82 17.86
CA ASN A 81 -0.98 15.47 19.17
C ASN A 81 -2.38 15.51 19.82
N GLU A 82 -2.44 15.13 21.11
CA GLU A 82 -3.66 15.10 21.94
C GLU A 82 -4.30 16.49 22.17
N ASP A 83 -3.52 17.58 22.07
CA ASP A 83 -3.99 18.95 22.39
C ASP A 83 -4.98 19.53 21.36
N ILE A 84 -5.02 18.99 20.12
CA ILE A 84 -6.00 19.38 19.09
C ILE A 84 -7.21 18.44 19.13
N ALA A 85 -6.98 17.16 19.43
CA ALA A 85 -8.01 16.12 19.60
C ALA A 85 -9.06 16.48 20.66
N ALA A 86 -8.63 17.15 21.74
CA ALA A 86 -9.50 17.56 22.84
C ALA A 86 -10.50 18.68 22.49
N ARG A 87 -10.29 19.44 21.39
CA ARG A 87 -11.19 20.56 21.01
C ARG A 87 -12.32 20.15 20.06
N ASP A 88 -12.07 19.13 19.21
CA ASP A 88 -13.02 18.69 18.18
C ASP A 88 -13.59 17.27 18.42
N GLY A 89 -13.26 16.64 19.55
CA GLY A 89 -13.86 15.36 19.95
C GLY A 89 -13.37 14.13 19.17
N LEU A 90 -12.25 14.22 18.46
CA LEU A 90 -11.63 13.11 17.72
C LEU A 90 -10.29 12.75 18.33
N VAL A 91 -10.13 11.50 18.82
CA VAL A 91 -9.02 11.06 19.68
C VAL A 91 -8.16 10.00 18.98
N CYS A 92 -7.33 10.42 18.02
CA CYS A 92 -6.19 9.60 17.60
C CYS A 92 -4.94 10.16 18.27
N GLY A 93 -4.43 9.49 19.31
CA GLY A 93 -3.20 9.85 20.05
C GLY A 93 -1.98 9.02 19.60
N GLY A 94 -1.99 8.54 18.37
CA GLY A 94 -0.96 7.67 17.81
C GLY A 94 0.13 8.40 17.02
N THR A 95 1.09 7.64 16.53
CA THR A 95 2.13 8.10 15.60
C THR A 95 1.97 7.35 14.29
N MET A 96 2.05 8.06 13.17
CA MET A 96 2.05 7.49 11.83
C MET A 96 3.40 7.75 11.15
N TYR A 97 3.86 6.77 10.39
CA TYR A 97 5.10 6.84 9.64
C TYR A 97 4.79 6.63 8.17
N PHE A 98 5.30 7.53 7.33
CA PHE A 98 5.01 7.61 5.91
C PHE A 98 6.29 7.45 5.10
N TYR A 99 6.21 6.68 4.02
CA TYR A 99 7.21 6.66 2.97
C TYR A 99 6.63 7.34 1.73
N LEU A 100 7.33 8.35 1.22
CA LEU A 100 6.94 9.12 0.04
C LEU A 100 7.92 8.80 -1.07
N GLU A 101 7.38 8.34 -2.19
CA GLU A 101 8.15 7.91 -3.34
C GLU A 101 7.74 8.68 -4.60
N PRO A 102 8.62 9.55 -5.12
CA PRO A 102 8.45 10.15 -6.44
C PRO A 102 8.60 9.09 -7.53
N MET A 103 7.56 8.95 -8.33
CA MET A 103 7.50 8.06 -9.48
C MET A 103 7.75 8.92 -10.73
N THR A 104 9.02 9.05 -11.12
CA THR A 104 9.46 9.92 -12.21
C THR A 104 10.05 9.15 -13.40
N ASP A 105 10.65 7.98 -13.16
CA ASP A 105 11.09 7.06 -14.20
C ASP A 105 10.20 5.80 -14.16
N GLY A 106 9.41 5.60 -15.22
CA GLY A 106 8.30 4.66 -15.20
C GLY A 106 8.71 3.19 -15.17
N LYS A 107 9.94 2.84 -15.55
CA LYS A 107 10.28 1.44 -15.87
C LYS A 107 10.28 0.52 -14.65
N ASP A 108 10.89 0.93 -13.55
CA ASP A 108 11.08 0.03 -12.40
C ASP A 108 9.76 -0.24 -11.67
N PHE A 109 8.91 0.78 -11.53
CA PHE A 109 7.62 0.61 -10.85
C PHE A 109 6.51 0.08 -11.78
N GLN A 110 6.55 0.35 -13.09
CA GLN A 110 5.51 -0.12 -14.01
C GLN A 110 5.44 -1.66 -14.00
N ASP A 111 6.57 -2.35 -14.14
CA ASP A 111 6.60 -3.82 -14.13
C ASP A 111 6.10 -4.39 -12.81
N ILE A 112 6.49 -3.77 -11.68
CA ILE A 112 6.01 -4.14 -10.34
C ILE A 112 4.50 -3.93 -10.22
N GLY A 113 4.02 -2.75 -10.62
CA GLY A 113 2.61 -2.39 -10.55
C GLY A 113 1.74 -3.29 -11.42
N GLU A 114 2.20 -3.67 -12.62
CA GLU A 114 1.50 -4.62 -13.48
C GLU A 114 1.36 -6.00 -12.83
N LYS A 115 2.40 -6.49 -12.13
CA LYS A 115 2.32 -7.75 -11.36
C LYS A 115 1.37 -7.67 -10.18
N VAL A 116 1.35 -6.54 -9.47
CA VAL A 116 0.41 -6.30 -8.38
C VAL A 116 -1.04 -6.27 -8.89
N LEU A 117 -1.28 -5.63 -10.04
CA LEU A 117 -2.61 -5.60 -10.66
C LEU A 117 -3.06 -6.98 -11.12
N ASP A 118 -2.16 -7.78 -11.70
CA ASP A 118 -2.43 -9.17 -12.07
C ASP A 118 -2.84 -10.01 -10.85
N ALA A 119 -2.11 -9.89 -9.73
CA ALA A 119 -2.46 -10.58 -8.49
C ALA A 119 -3.87 -10.23 -7.98
N TYR A 120 -4.27 -8.96 -8.08
CA TYR A 120 -5.63 -8.53 -7.74
C TYR A 120 -6.72 -9.09 -8.68
N GLU A 121 -6.36 -9.56 -9.88
CA GLU A 121 -7.27 -10.06 -10.90
C GLU A 121 -7.33 -11.59 -10.97
N GLY A 122 -6.76 -12.29 -9.99
CA GLY A 122 -6.71 -13.76 -9.96
C GLY A 122 -5.37 -14.34 -10.40
N GLY A 123 -4.39 -13.49 -10.72
CA GLY A 123 -3.02 -13.87 -11.02
C GLY A 123 -2.26 -14.39 -9.80
N GLN A 124 -0.97 -14.66 -9.99
CA GLN A 124 -0.12 -15.17 -8.91
C GLN A 124 0.05 -14.11 -7.81
N PRO A 125 -0.11 -14.47 -6.52
CA PRO A 125 0.22 -13.57 -5.43
C PRO A 125 1.67 -13.12 -5.50
N VAL A 126 1.90 -11.87 -5.11
CA VAL A 126 3.23 -11.27 -5.06
C VAL A 126 3.44 -10.55 -3.73
N ALA A 127 4.68 -10.34 -3.34
CA ALA A 127 5.03 -9.50 -2.21
C ALA A 127 6.14 -8.52 -2.59
N LEU A 128 5.96 -7.25 -2.24
CA LEU A 128 6.90 -6.18 -2.49
C LEU A 128 7.59 -5.80 -1.19
N ALA A 129 8.91 -5.96 -1.14
CA ALA A 129 9.75 -5.41 -0.09
C ALA A 129 10.35 -4.08 -0.56
N THR A 130 10.26 -3.05 0.27
CA THR A 130 10.86 -1.72 0.02
C THR A 130 11.66 -1.28 1.24
N VAL A 131 12.87 -0.75 1.02
CA VAL A 131 13.60 -0.02 2.08
C VAL A 131 12.94 1.34 2.26
N VAL A 132 12.24 1.54 3.38
CA VAL A 132 11.42 2.74 3.63
C VAL A 132 12.08 3.72 4.59
N ALA A 133 13.07 3.29 5.37
CA ALA A 133 13.92 4.17 6.16
C ALA A 133 15.37 3.67 6.12
N ASP A 134 16.31 4.61 6.08
CA ASP A 134 17.75 4.34 5.98
C ASP A 134 18.53 5.23 6.97
N ALA A 135 18.53 4.83 8.25
CA ALA A 135 19.20 5.61 9.30
C ALA A 135 20.73 5.62 9.14
N SER A 136 21.30 4.60 8.49
CA SER A 136 22.73 4.51 8.21
C SER A 136 23.19 5.36 7.02
N LYS A 137 22.25 5.91 6.23
CA LYS A 137 22.54 6.66 4.99
C LYS A 137 23.34 5.82 4.00
N SER A 138 23.02 4.54 3.91
CA SER A 138 23.63 3.59 2.98
C SER A 138 23.32 3.91 1.51
N GLY A 139 22.30 4.74 1.25
CA GLY A 139 21.83 5.06 -0.10
C GLY A 139 20.85 4.03 -0.64
N LEU A 140 20.33 3.16 0.23
CA LEU A 140 19.41 2.08 -0.13
C LEU A 140 17.94 2.49 -0.02
N LEU A 141 17.62 3.69 0.48
CA LEU A 141 16.25 4.19 0.56
C LEU A 141 15.54 4.08 -0.80
N GLY A 142 14.38 3.40 -0.80
CA GLY A 142 13.58 3.13 -1.99
C GLY A 142 13.96 1.89 -2.78
N SER A 143 15.05 1.19 -2.43
CA SER A 143 15.39 -0.10 -3.04
C SER A 143 14.25 -1.09 -2.89
N LYS A 144 13.95 -1.82 -3.96
CA LYS A 144 12.80 -2.73 -4.04
C LYS A 144 13.24 -4.15 -4.38
N LEU A 145 12.50 -5.11 -3.80
CA LEU A 145 12.55 -6.51 -4.17
C LEU A 145 11.11 -7.02 -4.29
N LEU A 146 10.74 -7.50 -5.48
CA LEU A 146 9.46 -8.15 -5.74
C LEU A 146 9.65 -9.66 -5.75
N LEU A 147 8.89 -10.36 -4.92
CA LEU A 147 8.79 -11.81 -4.92
C LEU A 147 7.47 -12.24 -5.54
N SER A 148 7.52 -13.19 -6.47
CA SER A 148 6.36 -13.98 -6.90
C SER A 148 6.36 -15.33 -6.16
N VAL A 149 5.18 -15.88 -5.86
CA VAL A 149 5.06 -17.16 -5.13
C VAL A 149 5.65 -18.37 -5.87
N ASP A 150 5.89 -18.25 -7.19
CA ASP A 150 6.62 -19.23 -7.98
C ASP A 150 8.15 -19.25 -7.67
N GLY A 151 8.61 -18.37 -6.78
CA GLY A 151 10.00 -18.22 -6.36
C GLY A 151 10.79 -17.23 -7.21
N THR A 152 10.18 -16.60 -8.22
CA THR A 152 10.84 -15.57 -9.03
C THR A 152 11.03 -14.30 -8.22
N VAL A 153 12.24 -13.75 -8.27
CA VAL A 153 12.62 -12.51 -7.57
C VAL A 153 13.12 -11.48 -8.57
N TYR A 154 12.62 -10.25 -8.45
CA TYR A 154 13.06 -9.09 -9.22
C TYR A 154 13.57 -7.98 -8.29
N GLY A 155 14.63 -7.29 -8.69
CA GLY A 155 15.26 -6.23 -7.88
C GLY A 155 16.16 -6.77 -6.76
N SER A 156 16.58 -5.88 -5.87
CA SER A 156 17.43 -6.17 -4.72
C SER A 156 17.31 -5.04 -3.71
N LEU A 157 17.45 -5.37 -2.43
CA LEU A 157 17.55 -4.44 -1.31
C LEU A 157 19.02 -4.06 -1.01
N GLY A 158 19.96 -4.48 -1.85
CA GLY A 158 21.36 -4.07 -1.80
C GLY A 158 22.33 -5.14 -1.27
N SER A 159 21.84 -6.24 -0.70
CA SER A 159 22.70 -7.37 -0.32
C SER A 159 21.95 -8.70 -0.32
N THR A 160 22.64 -9.78 -0.65
CA THR A 160 22.05 -11.15 -0.65
C THR A 160 21.47 -11.56 0.70
N ALA A 161 22.06 -11.10 1.80
CA ALA A 161 21.56 -11.40 3.14
C ALA A 161 20.21 -10.71 3.41
N LEU A 162 20.10 -9.43 3.02
CA LEU A 162 18.88 -8.66 3.16
C LEU A 162 17.79 -9.18 2.22
N ASP A 163 18.15 -9.49 0.98
CA ASP A 163 17.25 -10.05 -0.04
C ASP A 163 16.66 -11.39 0.42
N LYS A 164 17.50 -12.26 0.96
CA LYS A 164 17.07 -13.56 1.48
C LYS A 164 16.09 -13.39 2.65
N LYS A 165 16.42 -12.54 3.62
CA LYS A 165 15.55 -12.27 4.78
C LYS A 165 14.19 -11.69 4.35
N ALA A 166 14.20 -10.73 3.42
CA ALA A 166 12.98 -10.16 2.87
C ALA A 166 12.16 -11.19 2.11
N THR A 167 12.80 -12.03 1.29
CA THR A 167 12.14 -13.13 0.56
C THR A 167 11.48 -14.14 1.51
N ASP A 168 12.16 -14.52 2.60
CA ASP A 168 11.62 -15.44 3.61
C ASP A 168 10.35 -14.91 4.31
N ILE A 169 10.22 -13.59 4.46
CA ILE A 169 9.03 -12.94 5.02
C ILE A 169 7.97 -12.75 3.93
N ALA A 170 8.39 -12.30 2.74
CA ALA A 170 7.54 -12.10 1.57
C ALA A 170 6.75 -13.37 1.22
N MET A 171 7.37 -14.56 1.28
CA MET A 171 6.68 -15.85 1.09
C MET A 171 5.53 -16.10 2.08
N LYS A 172 5.62 -15.55 3.30
CA LYS A 172 4.58 -15.74 4.34
C LYS A 172 3.42 -14.77 4.19
N VAL A 173 3.65 -13.60 3.59
CA VAL A 173 2.67 -12.51 3.52
C VAL A 173 1.98 -12.42 2.16
N ALA A 174 2.60 -12.89 1.08
CA ALA A 174 2.08 -12.79 -0.30
C ALA A 174 0.66 -13.37 -0.41
N ASP A 175 0.48 -14.65 -0.07
CA ASP A 175 -0.82 -15.34 -0.18
C ASP A 175 -1.90 -14.77 0.73
N LEU A 176 -1.50 -14.14 1.84
CA LEU A 176 -2.40 -13.58 2.84
C LEU A 176 -2.79 -12.13 2.54
N GLY A 177 -2.11 -11.48 1.60
CA GLY A 177 -2.22 -10.02 1.44
C GLY A 177 -1.82 -9.26 2.71
N ALA A 178 -0.92 -9.85 3.51
CA ALA A 178 -0.53 -9.32 4.82
C ALA A 178 0.62 -8.32 4.69
N ILE A 179 0.86 -7.58 5.77
CA ILE A 179 1.92 -6.57 5.84
C ILE A 179 2.82 -6.90 7.01
N GLU A 180 4.12 -6.89 6.76
CA GLU A 180 5.17 -7.09 7.75
C GLU A 180 6.28 -6.06 7.57
N SER A 181 7.07 -5.86 8.62
CA SER A 181 8.26 -5.02 8.53
C SER A 181 9.34 -5.51 9.47
N PHE A 182 10.59 -5.18 9.17
CA PHE A 182 11.68 -5.38 10.10
C PHE A 182 12.71 -4.26 10.00
N ILE A 183 13.44 -4.05 11.09
CA ILE A 183 14.56 -3.13 11.15
C ILE A 183 15.84 -3.96 11.27
N THR A 184 16.88 -3.62 10.52
CA THR A 184 18.21 -4.26 10.63
C THR A 184 19.03 -3.61 11.74
N ASP A 185 20.10 -4.26 12.16
CA ASP A 185 21.00 -3.70 13.18
C ASP A 185 21.71 -2.42 12.67
N GLU A 186 21.83 -2.27 11.35
CA GLU A 186 22.32 -1.07 10.66
C GLU A 186 21.25 0.03 10.50
N GLY A 187 20.03 -0.18 11.00
CA GLY A 187 18.97 0.82 10.98
C GLY A 187 18.27 1.00 9.64
N LEU A 188 18.27 -0.03 8.78
CA LEU A 188 17.39 -0.08 7.60
C LEU A 188 16.02 -0.61 8.03
N GLU A 189 14.95 0.12 7.71
CA GLU A 189 13.58 -0.37 7.86
C GLU A 189 13.10 -0.90 6.50
N VAL A 190 12.77 -2.20 6.45
CA VAL A 190 12.19 -2.85 5.28
C VAL A 190 10.71 -3.09 5.54
N PHE A 191 9.89 -2.54 4.66
CA PHE A 191 8.43 -2.71 4.65
C PHE A 191 8.06 -3.72 3.57
N ILE A 192 7.24 -4.71 3.92
CA ILE A 192 6.87 -5.83 3.05
C ILE A 192 5.36 -5.94 2.97
N GLU A 193 4.84 -5.82 1.76
CA GLU A 193 3.40 -5.86 1.47
C GLU A 193 3.09 -7.04 0.56
N GLY A 194 2.15 -7.89 0.97
CA GLY A 194 1.57 -8.94 0.14
C GLY A 194 0.40 -8.41 -0.69
N PHE A 195 0.33 -8.85 -1.94
CA PHE A 195 -0.75 -8.55 -2.87
C PHE A 195 -1.28 -9.86 -3.44
N THR A 196 -2.57 -10.08 -3.24
CA THR A 196 -3.27 -11.30 -3.64
C THR A 196 -4.69 -10.96 -4.09
N THR A 197 -5.37 -11.95 -4.64
CA THR A 197 -6.75 -11.80 -5.09
C THR A 197 -7.66 -11.52 -3.88
N PRO A 198 -8.61 -10.58 -3.98
CA PRO A 198 -9.56 -10.31 -2.90
C PRO A 198 -10.30 -11.59 -2.46
N PRO A 199 -10.60 -11.74 -1.16
CA PRO A 199 -11.26 -12.94 -0.67
C PRO A 199 -12.63 -13.12 -1.33
N THR A 200 -12.95 -14.36 -1.71
CA THR A 200 -14.27 -14.71 -2.25
C THR A 200 -15.20 -15.14 -1.11
N LEU A 201 -16.35 -14.49 -0.99
CA LEU A 201 -17.43 -14.92 -0.10
C LEU A 201 -18.47 -15.69 -0.90
N ILE A 202 -18.57 -16.99 -0.65
CA ILE A 202 -19.61 -17.86 -1.22
C ILE A 202 -20.82 -17.85 -0.28
N MET A 203 -21.95 -17.34 -0.77
CA MET A 203 -23.19 -17.20 -0.02
C MET A 203 -24.24 -18.18 -0.55
N VAL A 204 -24.73 -19.06 0.33
CA VAL A 204 -25.78 -20.02 0.00
C VAL A 204 -27.13 -19.47 0.46
N GLY A 205 -27.97 -19.06 -0.49
CA GLY A 205 -29.28 -18.44 -0.29
C GLY A 205 -29.31 -16.96 -0.70
N GLY A 206 -29.99 -16.65 -1.81
CA GLY A 206 -30.10 -15.31 -2.40
C GLY A 206 -31.38 -14.54 -2.05
N GLY A 207 -32.08 -14.95 -0.99
CA GLY A 207 -33.23 -14.21 -0.48
C GLY A 207 -32.88 -12.80 0.02
N HIS A 208 -33.87 -12.05 0.53
CA HIS A 208 -33.70 -10.65 0.99
C HIS A 208 -32.53 -10.44 1.97
N VAL A 209 -32.27 -11.41 2.86
CA VAL A 209 -31.13 -11.36 3.80
C VAL A 209 -29.79 -11.59 3.08
N GLY A 210 -29.77 -12.50 2.10
CA GLY A 210 -28.61 -12.76 1.26
C GLY A 210 -28.22 -11.52 0.46
N LYS A 211 -29.19 -10.84 -0.15
CA LYS A 211 -28.94 -9.57 -0.86
C LYS A 211 -28.32 -8.51 0.05
N ALA A 212 -28.92 -8.23 1.21
CA ALA A 212 -28.42 -7.21 2.12
C ALA A 212 -27.00 -7.53 2.63
N THR A 213 -26.72 -8.81 2.87
CA THR A 213 -25.38 -9.26 3.28
C THR A 213 -24.38 -9.16 2.14
N ALA A 214 -24.78 -9.47 0.89
CA ALA A 214 -23.94 -9.35 -0.30
C ALA A 214 -23.51 -7.90 -0.55
N ASP A 215 -24.44 -6.94 -0.44
CA ASP A 215 -24.15 -5.51 -0.60
C ASP A 215 -23.10 -5.02 0.42
N LEU A 216 -23.18 -5.49 1.67
CA LEU A 216 -22.20 -5.18 2.70
C LEU A 216 -20.84 -5.86 2.43
N ALA A 217 -20.84 -7.13 2.02
CA ALA A 217 -19.62 -7.86 1.73
C ALA A 217 -18.86 -7.26 0.54
N ASP A 218 -19.57 -6.86 -0.51
CA ASP A 218 -18.99 -6.13 -1.66
C ASP A 218 -18.31 -4.83 -1.21
N SER A 219 -18.98 -4.04 -0.36
CA SER A 219 -18.41 -2.80 0.20
C SER A 219 -17.14 -3.01 1.04
N LEU A 220 -16.98 -4.21 1.62
CA LEU A 220 -15.80 -4.62 2.38
C LEU A 220 -14.69 -5.20 1.47
N GLY A 221 -14.92 -5.25 0.15
CA GLY A 221 -13.95 -5.71 -0.84
C GLY A 221 -13.97 -7.22 -1.11
N TYR A 222 -15.01 -7.94 -0.68
CA TYR A 222 -15.16 -9.36 -1.03
C TYR A 222 -15.64 -9.51 -2.47
N THR A 223 -15.11 -10.52 -3.17
CA THR A 223 -15.79 -11.04 -4.37
C THR A 223 -16.96 -11.90 -3.91
N VAL A 224 -18.20 -11.46 -4.15
CA VAL A 224 -19.39 -12.18 -3.69
C VAL A 224 -19.91 -13.12 -4.77
N GLN A 225 -20.10 -14.39 -4.41
CA GLN A 225 -20.80 -15.38 -5.25
C GLN A 225 -22.03 -15.88 -4.50
N VAL A 226 -23.21 -15.71 -5.08
CA VAL A 226 -24.48 -16.17 -4.51
C VAL A 226 -24.89 -17.47 -5.20
N VAL A 227 -25.34 -18.44 -4.41
CA VAL A 227 -25.85 -19.73 -4.87
C VAL A 227 -27.25 -19.92 -4.30
N ASP A 228 -28.25 -20.05 -5.16
CA ASP A 228 -29.63 -20.36 -4.80
C ASP A 228 -30.20 -21.37 -5.81
N ASP A 229 -31.08 -22.26 -5.36
CA ASP A 229 -31.74 -23.26 -6.22
C ASP A 229 -32.97 -22.69 -6.95
N ARG A 230 -33.41 -21.48 -6.58
CA ARG A 230 -34.52 -20.76 -7.20
C ARG A 230 -33.99 -19.73 -8.19
N PRO A 231 -34.33 -19.83 -9.49
CA PRO A 231 -33.80 -18.95 -10.54
C PRO A 231 -34.03 -17.44 -10.31
N GLU A 232 -35.06 -17.06 -9.55
CA GLU A 232 -35.35 -15.67 -9.21
C GLU A 232 -34.43 -15.08 -8.12
N PHE A 233 -33.65 -15.92 -7.44
CA PHE A 233 -32.73 -15.55 -6.35
C PHE A 233 -31.26 -15.93 -6.61
N SER A 234 -30.97 -16.60 -7.73
CA SER A 234 -29.62 -17.04 -8.14
C SER A 234 -28.88 -15.99 -8.95
#